data_AF-A0A2T5IUM2-F1
#
_entry.id   AF-A0A2T5IUM2-F1
#
_cell.length_a   1.000
_cell.length_b   1.000
_cell.length_c   1.000
_cell.angle_alpha   90.00
_cell.angle_beta   90.00
_cell.angle_gamma   90.00
#
_symmetry.space_group_name_H-M   'P 1'
#
loop_
_entity.id
_entity.type
_entity.pdbx_description
1 polymer ?
#
loop_
_entity_poly.entity_id
_entity_poly.type
_entity_poly.pdbx_seq_one_letter_code
_entity_poly.pdbx_strand_id
1 'polypeptide(L)'
;MHCYRLKFTAPFHVDSRGNAFYEESSSFIHSDTLSAAILATWALIWPEQITQLAQKPIFRVSSVFPFYGFKSNEKSGDNYVYFLPRVFSSQAIRLPPEKLKQAKKLKKIQWLDTKLWLASLTDPNWADAIDLENGICQSVLASQSNALPEKLWLEEERPRLAIDRNDNQAAESQIFNFSRIWFDPNGGLYFLAVFEDESGRQQFETVLSVLGDSGIGADRTSGNGCFTWNKGQIPDLETADQGKAVALSLVNPAPGDCQTGWLEGSAYKLVSRGGWIGGSGIRKQRVRMFAEGSVFNCPLVGRIIDVSVDNLPQKVFRDGRGFFVKAG
;
A
#
# COMPACT_ATOMS: atom_id res chain seq x y z
N MET A 1 10.87 2.72 -14.46
CA MET A 1 9.72 2.68 -13.52
C MET A 1 8.45 2.41 -14.32
N HIS A 2 7.49 1.66 -13.77
CA HIS A 2 6.20 1.33 -14.38
C HIS A 2 5.08 1.59 -13.38
N CYS A 3 3.89 1.92 -13.88
CA CYS A 3 2.68 2.14 -13.08
C CYS A 3 1.62 1.09 -13.42
N TYR A 4 1.07 0.43 -12.41
CA TYR A 4 0.03 -0.59 -12.54
C TYR A 4 -1.18 -0.21 -11.71
N ARG A 5 -2.35 -0.14 -12.34
CA ARG A 5 -3.64 0.12 -11.69
C ARG A 5 -4.37 -1.20 -11.47
N LEU A 6 -4.91 -1.37 -10.28
CA LEU A 6 -5.70 -2.52 -9.83
C LEU A 6 -7.15 -2.06 -9.61
N LYS A 7 -8.07 -2.62 -10.39
CA LYS A 7 -9.51 -2.44 -10.23
C LYS A 7 -10.11 -3.69 -9.61
N PHE A 8 -10.48 -3.60 -8.34
CA PHE A 8 -11.06 -4.71 -7.60
C PHE A 8 -12.45 -5.04 -8.12
N THR A 9 -12.67 -6.31 -8.45
CA THR A 9 -13.98 -6.85 -8.91
C THR A 9 -14.76 -7.47 -7.76
N ALA A 10 -14.16 -7.53 -6.58
CA ALA A 10 -14.65 -8.18 -5.37
C ALA A 10 -14.25 -7.36 -4.13
N PRO A 11 -14.90 -7.58 -2.98
CA PRO A 11 -14.52 -6.90 -1.75
C PRO A 11 -13.12 -7.34 -1.32
N PHE A 12 -12.42 -6.42 -0.69
CA PHE A 12 -11.03 -6.61 -0.29
C PHE A 12 -10.90 -6.57 1.23
N HIS A 13 -10.09 -7.48 1.80
CA HIS A 13 -9.72 -7.45 3.21
C HIS A 13 -8.21 -7.63 3.37
N VAL A 14 -7.55 -6.65 3.97
CA VAL A 14 -6.14 -6.76 4.37
C VAL A 14 -5.96 -6.37 5.82
N ASP A 15 -5.38 -7.28 6.58
CA ASP A 15 -5.06 -7.05 8.00
C ASP A 15 -4.05 -5.89 8.11
N SER A 16 -4.45 -4.87 8.87
CA SER A 16 -3.67 -3.66 9.09
C SER A 16 -2.47 -3.88 10.02
N ARG A 17 -2.51 -4.88 10.94
CA ARG A 17 -1.52 -5.05 12.01
C ARG A 17 -0.93 -6.45 12.14
N GLY A 18 -1.41 -7.43 11.37
CA GLY A 18 -0.96 -8.83 11.52
C GLY A 18 -1.37 -9.41 12.86
N ASN A 19 -2.54 -8.99 13.35
CA ASN A 19 -3.06 -9.30 14.68
C ASN A 19 -4.26 -10.25 14.64
N ALA A 20 -4.70 -10.66 13.46
CA ALA A 20 -5.89 -11.51 13.28
C ALA A 20 -7.21 -10.86 13.77
N PHE A 21 -7.27 -9.52 13.82
CA PHE A 21 -8.52 -8.81 14.02
C PHE A 21 -9.19 -8.64 12.65
N TYR A 22 -10.17 -9.49 12.36
CA TYR A 22 -10.92 -9.47 11.10
C TYR A 22 -11.91 -8.29 11.00
N GLU A 23 -12.15 -7.60 12.10
CA GLU A 23 -13.08 -6.46 12.23
C GLU A 23 -12.52 -5.18 11.61
N GLU A 24 -11.20 -5.10 11.37
CA GLU A 24 -10.56 -3.97 10.71
C GLU A 24 -9.89 -4.42 9.41
N SER A 25 -10.19 -3.73 8.32
CA SER A 25 -9.46 -3.87 7.06
C SER A 25 -8.70 -2.58 6.75
N SER A 26 -7.45 -2.70 6.30
CA SER A 26 -6.72 -1.57 5.74
C SER A 26 -7.27 -1.21 4.36
N SER A 27 -7.41 0.08 4.07
CA SER A 27 -7.86 0.59 2.76
C SER A 27 -6.81 0.51 1.66
N PHE A 28 -5.60 0.03 1.96
CA PHE A 28 -4.52 -0.08 1.00
C PHE A 28 -3.59 -1.25 1.32
N ILE A 29 -2.66 -1.56 0.40
CA ILE A 29 -1.76 -2.72 0.52
C ILE A 29 -0.34 -2.20 0.67
N HIS A 30 0.33 -2.64 1.73
CA HIS A 30 1.75 -2.36 1.93
C HIS A 30 2.65 -3.16 0.96
N SER A 31 3.81 -2.60 0.62
CA SER A 31 4.79 -3.20 -0.30
C SER A 31 5.22 -4.60 0.12
N ASP A 32 5.35 -4.85 1.43
CA ASP A 32 5.73 -6.17 1.97
C ASP A 32 4.67 -7.23 1.68
N THR A 33 3.39 -6.89 1.84
CA THR A 33 2.24 -7.74 1.53
C THR A 33 2.13 -7.98 0.02
N LEU A 34 2.28 -6.93 -0.81
CA LEU A 34 2.24 -7.08 -2.27
C LEU A 34 3.38 -7.98 -2.76
N SER A 35 4.62 -7.69 -2.35
CA SER A 35 5.80 -8.48 -2.73
C SER A 35 5.67 -9.95 -2.33
N ALA A 36 5.18 -10.21 -1.10
CA ALA A 36 4.93 -11.58 -0.64
C ALA A 36 3.81 -12.29 -1.43
N ALA A 37 2.73 -11.59 -1.78
CA ALA A 37 1.65 -12.16 -2.59
C ALA A 37 2.12 -12.51 -4.00
N ILE A 38 2.92 -11.63 -4.62
CA ILE A 38 3.51 -11.86 -5.93
C ILE A 38 4.46 -13.06 -5.89
N LEU A 39 5.40 -13.10 -4.95
CA LEU A 39 6.33 -14.23 -4.82
C LEU A 39 5.62 -15.55 -4.52
N ALA A 40 4.57 -15.54 -3.69
CA ALA A 40 3.77 -16.73 -3.42
C ALA A 40 3.06 -17.23 -4.69
N THR A 41 2.48 -16.34 -5.49
CA THR A 41 1.86 -16.70 -6.77
C THR A 41 2.90 -17.13 -7.79
N TRP A 42 4.08 -16.49 -7.81
CA TRP A 42 5.21 -16.89 -8.66
C TRP A 42 5.64 -18.32 -8.38
N ALA A 43 5.70 -18.72 -7.10
CA ALA A 43 6.03 -20.08 -6.70
C ALA A 43 5.05 -21.14 -7.22
N LEU A 44 3.79 -20.76 -7.51
CA LEU A 44 2.80 -21.66 -8.12
C LEU A 44 3.03 -21.87 -9.62
N ILE A 45 3.64 -20.89 -10.29
CA ILE A 45 3.85 -20.90 -11.75
C ILE A 45 5.25 -21.45 -12.08
N TRP A 46 6.27 -21.02 -11.34
CA TRP A 46 7.68 -21.37 -11.52
C TRP A 46 8.35 -21.69 -10.17
N PRO A 47 8.03 -22.85 -9.56
CA PRO A 47 8.54 -23.23 -8.23
C PRO A 47 10.06 -23.33 -8.18
N GLU A 48 10.73 -23.62 -9.29
CA GLU A 48 12.18 -23.73 -9.38
C GLU A 48 12.91 -22.39 -9.17
N GLN A 49 12.24 -21.25 -9.40
CA GLN A 49 12.84 -19.92 -9.29
C GLN A 49 12.71 -19.32 -7.89
N ILE A 50 11.80 -19.83 -7.05
CA ILE A 50 11.37 -19.12 -5.83
C ILE A 50 12.47 -18.98 -4.79
N THR A 51 13.35 -19.98 -4.65
CA THR A 51 14.40 -19.97 -3.62
C THR A 51 15.35 -18.78 -3.80
N GLN A 52 15.68 -18.46 -5.05
CA GLN A 52 16.51 -17.31 -5.39
C GLN A 52 15.69 -16.02 -5.35
N LEU A 53 14.50 -16.01 -5.97
CA LEU A 53 13.65 -14.81 -6.04
C LEU A 53 13.18 -14.33 -4.67
N ALA A 54 12.93 -15.20 -3.71
CA ALA A 54 12.50 -14.81 -2.37
C ALA A 54 13.60 -14.07 -1.59
N GLN A 55 14.87 -14.35 -1.88
CA GLN A 55 16.02 -13.68 -1.26
C GLN A 55 16.49 -12.46 -2.04
N LYS A 56 16.39 -12.52 -3.37
CA LYS A 56 16.76 -11.44 -4.29
C LYS A 56 15.69 -11.31 -5.38
N PRO A 57 14.56 -10.63 -5.09
CA PRO A 57 13.53 -10.43 -6.09
C PRO A 57 14.03 -9.52 -7.21
N ILE A 58 13.79 -9.92 -8.46
CA ILE A 58 14.13 -9.17 -9.70
C ILE A 58 13.25 -7.94 -9.95
N PHE A 59 12.45 -7.56 -8.96
CA PHE A 59 11.56 -6.41 -8.98
C PHE A 59 11.66 -5.66 -7.64
N ARG A 60 11.31 -4.38 -7.63
CA ARG A 60 10.93 -3.64 -6.41
C ARG A 60 9.61 -2.93 -6.65
N VAL A 61 8.76 -2.92 -5.64
CA VAL A 61 7.43 -2.29 -5.70
C VAL A 61 7.29 -1.22 -4.63
N SER A 62 6.56 -0.15 -4.94
CA SER A 62 5.97 0.70 -3.92
C SER A 62 4.86 -0.05 -3.17
N SER A 63 4.34 0.56 -2.12
CA SER A 63 3.01 0.20 -1.62
C SER A 63 1.94 0.61 -2.63
N VAL A 64 0.73 0.09 -2.43
CA VAL A 64 -0.38 0.23 -3.37
C VAL A 64 -1.30 1.34 -2.87
N PHE A 65 -1.43 2.42 -3.60
CA PHE A 65 -2.08 3.66 -3.19
C PHE A 65 -3.38 3.92 -3.94
N PRO A 66 -4.29 4.76 -3.44
CA PRO A 66 -5.54 5.03 -4.13
C PRO A 66 -5.34 5.75 -5.48
N PHE A 67 -6.20 5.44 -6.45
CA PHE A 67 -6.41 6.28 -7.63
C PHE A 67 -7.91 6.43 -7.93
N TYR A 68 -8.26 7.44 -8.72
CA TYR A 68 -9.62 7.61 -9.24
C TYR A 68 -9.61 8.01 -10.72
N GLY A 69 -10.47 7.39 -11.53
CA GLY A 69 -10.69 7.76 -12.92
C GLY A 69 -11.90 8.69 -13.10
N PHE A 70 -11.72 9.83 -13.72
CA PHE A 70 -12.81 10.70 -14.15
C PHE A 70 -13.44 10.18 -15.44
N LYS A 71 -14.78 10.24 -15.53
CA LYS A 71 -15.48 9.92 -16.77
C LYS A 71 -15.07 10.92 -17.86
N SER A 72 -14.44 10.45 -18.95
CA SER A 72 -14.05 11.33 -20.06
C SER A 72 -15.22 11.64 -20.97
N ASN A 73 -15.36 12.89 -21.39
CA ASN A 73 -16.03 13.24 -22.64
C ASN A 73 -15.03 13.47 -23.81
N GLU A 74 -13.72 13.44 -23.57
CA GLU A 74 -12.70 13.71 -24.60
C GLU A 74 -11.51 12.74 -24.58
N LYS A 75 -10.95 12.52 -25.78
CA LYS A 75 -9.98 11.46 -26.14
C LYS A 75 -8.50 11.80 -25.86
N SER A 76 -8.16 12.82 -25.08
CA SER A 76 -6.76 13.27 -24.94
C SER A 76 -6.36 13.58 -23.50
N GLY A 77 -5.84 12.57 -22.80
CA GLY A 77 -5.27 12.65 -21.46
C GLY A 77 -5.55 11.40 -20.62
N ASP A 78 -4.65 11.01 -19.71
CA ASP A 78 -4.99 10.02 -18.68
C ASP A 78 -5.93 10.71 -17.69
N ASN A 79 -7.21 10.38 -17.77
CA ASN A 79 -8.26 10.94 -16.92
C ASN A 79 -8.22 10.40 -15.49
N TYR A 80 -7.03 10.22 -14.93
CA TYR A 80 -6.83 9.59 -13.64
C TYR A 80 -6.11 10.54 -12.71
N VAL A 81 -6.56 10.54 -11.46
CA VAL A 81 -5.83 11.15 -10.36
C VAL A 81 -5.21 10.06 -9.52
N TYR A 82 -3.90 10.17 -9.32
CA TYR A 82 -3.11 9.26 -8.50
C TYR A 82 -2.80 9.92 -7.17
N PHE A 83 -3.10 9.21 -6.09
CA PHE A 83 -2.83 9.70 -4.75
C PHE A 83 -1.56 9.08 -4.18
N LEU A 84 -0.87 9.85 -3.34
CA LEU A 84 0.37 9.47 -2.69
C LEU A 84 0.25 9.67 -1.18
N PRO A 85 0.97 8.87 -0.37
CA PRO A 85 0.94 9.01 1.08
C PRO A 85 1.50 10.37 1.46
N ARG A 86 0.76 11.10 2.29
CA ARG A 86 1.17 12.40 2.78
C ARG A 86 2.49 12.28 3.55
N VAL A 87 3.49 13.01 3.09
CA VAL A 87 4.83 12.99 3.67
C VAL A 87 4.84 13.45 5.12
N PHE A 88 5.64 12.80 5.97
CA PHE A 88 5.67 13.15 7.40
C PHE A 88 6.22 14.55 7.66
N SER A 89 7.11 15.06 6.78
CA SER A 89 7.61 16.43 6.87
C SER A 89 6.51 17.49 6.69
N SER A 90 5.42 17.19 5.96
CA SER A 90 4.31 18.12 5.71
C SER A 90 3.14 17.97 6.70
N GLN A 91 3.25 17.05 7.67
CA GLN A 91 2.22 16.85 8.69
C GLN A 91 2.22 17.94 9.77
N ALA A 92 3.37 18.57 10.00
CA ALA A 92 3.51 19.72 10.89
C ALA A 92 3.04 21.01 10.21
N ILE A 93 1.73 21.19 10.05
CA ILE A 93 1.16 22.44 9.53
C ILE A 93 1.06 23.47 10.66
N ARG A 94 1.69 24.64 10.45
CA ARG A 94 1.47 25.82 11.30
C ARG A 94 0.28 26.60 10.73
N LEU A 95 -0.84 26.60 11.45
CA LEU A 95 -2.02 27.38 11.06
C LEU A 95 -2.25 28.54 12.04
N PRO A 96 -2.71 29.71 11.55
CA PRO A 96 -3.22 30.78 12.40
C PRO A 96 -4.39 30.29 13.29
N PRO A 97 -4.60 30.89 14.48
CA PRO A 97 -5.65 30.47 15.41
C PRO A 97 -7.06 30.43 14.79
N GLU A 98 -7.32 31.33 13.84
CA GLU A 98 -8.59 31.48 13.13
C GLU A 98 -8.91 30.25 12.25
N LYS A 99 -7.89 29.50 11.82
CA LYS A 99 -7.99 28.30 10.98
C LYS A 99 -7.97 26.99 11.79
N LEU A 100 -8.13 27.01 13.12
CA LEU A 100 -8.08 25.80 13.97
C LEU A 100 -9.11 24.71 13.59
N LYS A 101 -10.30 25.08 13.10
CA LYS A 101 -11.28 24.11 12.58
C LYS A 101 -10.75 23.38 11.33
N GLN A 102 -10.03 24.10 10.47
CA GLN A 102 -9.39 23.54 9.27
C GLN A 102 -8.24 22.59 9.64
N ALA A 103 -7.52 22.87 10.74
CA ALA A 103 -6.44 22.01 11.23
C ALA A 103 -6.90 20.56 11.49
N LYS A 104 -8.11 20.36 12.02
CA LYS A 104 -8.65 19.01 12.27
C LYS A 104 -8.94 18.26 10.97
N LYS A 105 -9.47 18.94 9.95
CA LYS A 105 -9.68 18.36 8.61
C LYS A 105 -8.35 17.98 7.98
N LEU A 106 -7.38 18.89 7.98
CA LEU A 106 -6.05 18.66 7.42
C LEU A 106 -5.32 17.52 8.12
N LYS A 107 -5.40 17.37 9.44
CA LYS A 107 -4.77 16.26 10.18
C LYS A 107 -5.31 14.88 9.80
N LYS A 108 -6.54 14.79 9.28
CA LYS A 108 -7.13 13.53 8.81
C LYS A 108 -6.67 13.14 7.42
N ILE A 109 -6.18 14.08 6.61
CA ILE A 109 -5.69 13.83 5.25
C ILE A 109 -4.46 12.92 5.33
N GLN A 110 -4.60 11.74 4.72
CA GLN A 110 -3.57 10.72 4.58
C GLN A 110 -3.01 10.68 3.16
N TRP A 111 -3.80 11.08 2.17
CA TRP A 111 -3.50 10.95 0.75
C TRP A 111 -3.63 12.30 0.05
N LEU A 112 -2.64 12.64 -0.76
CA LEU A 112 -2.64 13.84 -1.61
C LEU A 112 -2.59 13.41 -3.07
N ASP A 113 -3.34 14.09 -3.93
CA ASP A 113 -3.09 13.95 -5.37
C ASP A 113 -1.64 14.30 -5.72
N THR A 114 -1.16 13.86 -6.88
CA THR A 114 0.25 14.03 -7.26
C THR A 114 0.70 15.49 -7.25
N LYS A 115 -0.17 16.44 -7.65
CA LYS A 115 0.18 17.87 -7.70
C LYS A 115 0.32 18.48 -6.31
N LEU A 116 -0.66 18.24 -5.43
CA LEU A 116 -0.62 18.65 -4.03
C LEU A 116 0.51 17.97 -3.28
N TRP A 117 0.80 16.70 -3.61
CA TRP A 117 1.89 15.96 -2.99
C TRP A 117 3.24 16.61 -3.31
N LEU A 118 3.51 16.92 -4.58
CA LEU A 118 4.71 17.64 -5.00
C LEU A 118 4.81 19.02 -4.34
N ALA A 119 3.72 19.79 -4.32
CA ALA A 119 3.67 21.08 -3.63
C ALA A 119 3.99 20.95 -2.13
N SER A 120 3.52 19.87 -1.48
CA SER A 120 3.75 19.65 -0.04
C SER A 120 5.22 19.41 0.35
N LEU A 121 6.09 19.16 -0.63
CA LEU A 121 7.52 18.97 -0.42
C LEU A 121 8.30 20.29 -0.41
N THR A 122 7.81 21.29 -1.13
CA THR A 122 8.55 22.53 -1.43
C THR A 122 7.88 23.77 -0.87
N ASP A 123 6.54 23.81 -0.83
CA ASP A 123 5.76 24.96 -0.35
C ASP A 123 5.26 24.75 1.09
N PRO A 124 5.66 25.58 2.06
CA PRO A 124 5.13 25.51 3.42
C PRO A 124 3.63 25.80 3.53
N ASN A 125 3.04 26.49 2.55
CA ASN A 125 1.62 26.86 2.50
C ASN A 125 0.79 26.01 1.54
N TRP A 126 1.32 24.88 1.06
CA TRP A 126 0.65 23.98 0.11
C TRP A 126 -0.82 23.65 0.45
N ALA A 127 -1.14 23.62 1.75
CA ALA A 127 -2.47 23.28 2.24
C ALA A 127 -3.55 24.33 1.91
N ASP A 128 -3.16 25.59 1.63
CA ASP A 128 -4.09 26.64 1.21
C ASP A 128 -4.64 26.40 -0.21
N ALA A 129 -3.99 25.52 -1.00
CA ALA A 129 -4.49 25.11 -2.33
C ALA A 129 -5.62 24.07 -2.26
N ILE A 130 -5.96 23.56 -1.07
CA ILE A 130 -7.02 22.56 -0.90
C ILE A 130 -8.35 23.26 -0.63
N ASP A 131 -9.34 23.00 -1.48
CA ASP A 131 -10.73 23.24 -1.14
C ASP A 131 -11.17 22.25 -0.05
N LEU A 132 -11.23 22.71 1.21
CA LEU A 132 -11.57 21.85 2.35
C LEU A 132 -13.05 21.41 2.41
N GLU A 133 -13.87 21.89 1.49
CA GLU A 133 -15.29 21.52 1.36
C GLU A 133 -15.48 20.55 0.20
N ASN A 134 -14.94 20.84 -0.98
CA ASN A 134 -15.18 20.05 -2.19
C ASN A 134 -13.97 19.27 -2.70
N GLY A 135 -12.76 19.62 -2.25
CA GLY A 135 -11.51 18.97 -2.64
C GLY A 135 -11.08 17.82 -1.72
N ILE A 136 -11.95 17.40 -0.79
CA ILE A 136 -11.68 16.30 0.16
C ILE A 136 -12.66 15.15 -0.07
N CYS A 137 -12.13 13.97 -0.36
CA CYS A 137 -12.89 12.72 -0.43
C CYS A 137 -12.67 11.91 0.86
N GLN A 138 -13.77 11.39 1.43
CA GLN A 138 -13.76 10.51 2.62
C GLN A 138 -12.93 11.04 3.82
N SER A 139 -12.77 12.36 3.94
CA SER A 139 -11.89 13.02 4.94
C SER A 139 -10.40 12.66 4.89
N VAL A 140 -9.96 11.77 4.01
CA VAL A 140 -8.61 11.21 4.01
C VAL A 140 -7.85 11.47 2.71
N LEU A 141 -8.54 11.73 1.59
CA LEU A 141 -7.92 12.10 0.32
C LEU A 141 -8.17 13.57 0.03
N ALA A 142 -7.13 14.29 -0.39
CA ALA A 142 -7.26 15.66 -0.87
C ALA A 142 -6.76 15.78 -2.31
N SER A 143 -7.49 16.56 -3.09
CA SER A 143 -7.25 16.79 -4.51
C SER A 143 -7.53 18.26 -4.86
N GLN A 144 -6.83 18.78 -5.86
CA GLN A 144 -7.19 20.06 -6.49
C GLN A 144 -8.44 19.95 -7.38
N SER A 145 -8.83 18.73 -7.75
CA SER A 145 -10.06 18.48 -8.49
C SER A 145 -11.26 18.34 -7.56
N ASN A 146 -12.29 19.14 -7.81
CA ASN A 146 -13.59 19.09 -7.10
C ASN A 146 -14.55 18.03 -7.68
N ALA A 147 -14.10 17.19 -8.61
CA ALA A 147 -14.91 16.16 -9.28
C ALA A 147 -14.77 14.77 -8.66
N LEU A 148 -14.23 14.67 -7.43
CA LEU A 148 -14.13 13.40 -6.71
C LEU A 148 -15.50 12.94 -6.18
N PRO A 149 -15.72 11.62 -6.03
CA PRO A 149 -16.90 11.11 -5.35
C PRO A 149 -16.81 11.44 -3.85
N GLU A 150 -17.94 11.38 -3.15
CA GLU A 150 -17.97 11.56 -1.69
C GLU A 150 -17.08 10.52 -0.96
N LYS A 151 -17.12 9.27 -1.44
CA LYS A 151 -16.35 8.15 -0.91
C LYS A 151 -15.72 7.36 -2.07
N LEU A 152 -14.43 7.07 -1.95
CA LEU A 152 -13.70 6.26 -2.92
C LEU A 152 -13.80 4.76 -2.61
N TRP A 153 -14.09 4.42 -1.35
CA TRP A 153 -14.43 3.08 -0.94
C TRP A 153 -15.48 3.07 0.17
N LEU A 154 -16.13 1.92 0.35
CA LEU A 154 -17.09 1.65 1.41
C LEU A 154 -16.55 0.53 2.29
N GLU A 155 -16.68 0.72 3.60
CA GLU A 155 -16.38 -0.29 4.60
C GLU A 155 -17.68 -1.01 4.97
N GLU A 156 -17.70 -2.32 4.77
CA GLU A 156 -18.81 -3.21 5.11
C GLU A 156 -18.37 -4.14 6.23
N GLU A 157 -19.11 -4.17 7.33
CA GLU A 157 -18.90 -5.13 8.41
C GLU A 157 -19.98 -6.21 8.33
N ARG A 158 -19.57 -7.47 8.17
CA ARG A 158 -20.50 -8.61 8.12
C ARG A 158 -20.30 -9.53 9.32
N PRO A 159 -21.34 -9.80 10.12
CA PRO A 159 -21.28 -10.83 11.13
C PRO A 159 -21.19 -12.21 10.45
N ARG A 160 -20.31 -13.06 10.97
CA ARG A 160 -20.18 -14.45 10.59
C ARG A 160 -20.48 -15.34 11.79
N LEU A 161 -21.07 -16.49 11.51
CA LEU A 161 -21.43 -17.49 12.50
C LEU A 161 -20.81 -18.83 12.09
N ALA A 162 -20.21 -19.51 13.06
CA ALA A 162 -19.89 -20.93 12.92
C ALA A 162 -21.13 -21.76 13.27
N ILE A 163 -21.50 -22.68 12.37
CA ILE A 163 -22.62 -23.61 12.56
C ILE A 163 -22.06 -25.01 12.78
N ASP A 164 -22.50 -25.68 13.85
CA ASP A 164 -22.18 -27.09 14.07
C ASP A 164 -22.90 -27.94 13.02
N ARG A 165 -22.16 -28.84 12.37
CA ARG A 165 -22.67 -29.67 11.28
C ARG A 165 -23.55 -30.82 11.75
N ASN A 166 -23.51 -31.18 13.04
CA ASN A 166 -24.26 -32.31 13.58
C ASN A 166 -25.70 -31.94 13.94
N ASP A 167 -25.90 -30.76 14.52
CA ASP A 167 -27.22 -30.30 14.97
C ASP A 167 -27.71 -29.02 14.26
N ASN A 168 -26.88 -28.47 13.35
CA ASN A 168 -27.15 -27.25 12.60
C ASN A 168 -27.39 -26.02 13.49
N GLN A 169 -26.90 -26.05 14.73
CA GLN A 169 -27.00 -24.94 15.68
C GLN A 169 -25.81 -24.00 15.55
N ALA A 170 -26.05 -22.74 15.89
CA ALA A 170 -25.02 -21.75 16.08
C ALA A 170 -24.04 -22.23 17.16
N ALA A 171 -22.76 -22.38 16.82
CA ALA A 171 -21.75 -22.63 17.84
C ALA A 171 -21.72 -21.43 18.80
N GLU A 172 -22.03 -21.67 20.08
CA GLU A 172 -22.09 -20.61 21.08
C GLU A 172 -20.80 -19.79 21.11
N SER A 173 -20.95 -18.47 21.21
CA SER A 173 -19.84 -17.51 21.30
C SER A 173 -18.84 -17.50 20.14
N GLN A 174 -19.21 -18.01 18.95
CA GLN A 174 -18.38 -17.97 17.74
C GLN A 174 -18.87 -16.96 16.68
N ILE A 175 -19.64 -15.95 17.10
CA ILE A 175 -19.98 -14.81 16.25
C ILE A 175 -18.77 -13.88 16.19
N PHE A 176 -18.33 -13.53 15.00
CA PHE A 176 -17.30 -12.52 14.79
C PHE A 176 -17.64 -11.65 13.59
N ASN A 177 -17.21 -10.40 13.61
CA ASN A 177 -17.39 -9.49 12.49
C ASN A 177 -16.21 -9.57 11.54
N PHE A 178 -16.51 -9.50 10.24
CA PHE A 178 -15.52 -9.49 9.18
C PHE A 178 -15.70 -8.24 8.32
N SER A 179 -14.72 -7.36 8.35
CA SER A 179 -14.71 -6.12 7.58
C SER A 179 -14.25 -6.35 6.14
N ARG A 180 -14.89 -5.66 5.20
CA ARG A 180 -14.63 -5.72 3.76
C ARG A 180 -14.63 -4.32 3.19
N ILE A 181 -13.80 -4.10 2.18
CA ILE A 181 -13.71 -2.83 1.47
C ILE A 181 -14.20 -3.01 0.04
N TRP A 182 -15.16 -2.18 -0.35
CA TRP A 182 -15.67 -2.09 -1.71
C TRP A 182 -15.21 -0.78 -2.34
N PHE A 183 -14.48 -0.85 -3.45
CA PHE A 183 -14.03 0.35 -4.16
C PHE A 183 -15.13 0.90 -5.08
N ASP A 184 -15.12 2.22 -5.29
CA ASP A 184 -15.88 2.86 -6.36
C ASP A 184 -15.53 2.21 -7.72
N PRO A 185 -16.49 2.02 -8.65
CA PRO A 185 -16.22 1.40 -9.95
C PRO A 185 -15.14 2.10 -10.80
N ASN A 186 -14.94 3.40 -10.60
CA ASN A 186 -13.88 4.18 -11.25
C ASN A 186 -12.64 4.36 -10.36
N GLY A 187 -12.72 3.93 -9.11
CA GLY A 187 -11.62 3.91 -8.15
C GLY A 187 -10.88 2.58 -8.13
N GLY A 188 -9.75 2.59 -7.43
CA GLY A 188 -8.96 1.40 -7.17
C GLY A 188 -7.66 1.75 -6.49
N LEU A 189 -6.72 0.81 -6.54
CA LEU A 189 -5.37 1.01 -6.01
C LEU A 189 -4.34 0.89 -7.14
N TYR A 190 -3.25 1.64 -7.11
CA TYR A 190 -2.15 1.55 -8.06
C TYR A 190 -0.82 1.41 -7.32
N PHE A 191 0.18 0.85 -7.99
CA PHE A 191 1.53 0.81 -7.46
C PHE A 191 2.56 1.09 -8.56
N LEU A 192 3.75 1.46 -8.12
CA LEU A 192 4.92 1.65 -8.96
C LEU A 192 5.84 0.46 -8.83
N ALA A 193 6.47 0.07 -9.94
CA ALA A 193 7.44 -1.01 -9.96
C ALA A 193 8.68 -0.67 -10.80
N VAL A 194 9.80 -1.25 -10.41
CA VAL A 194 11.04 -1.31 -11.21
C VAL A 194 11.47 -2.76 -11.32
N PHE A 195 12.07 -3.11 -12.45
CA PHE A 195 12.49 -4.47 -12.80
C PHE A 195 13.96 -4.46 -13.18
N GLU A 196 14.66 -5.57 -12.95
CA GLU A 196 16.05 -5.74 -13.42
C GLU A 196 16.12 -5.77 -14.95
N ASP A 197 15.17 -6.44 -15.61
CA ASP A 197 15.06 -6.50 -17.06
C ASP A 197 13.61 -6.68 -17.55
N GLU A 198 13.46 -6.66 -18.87
CA GLU A 198 12.18 -6.80 -19.57
C GLU A 198 11.56 -8.20 -19.45
N SER A 199 12.38 -9.26 -19.34
CA SER A 199 11.88 -10.62 -19.17
C SER A 199 11.24 -10.81 -17.79
N GLY A 200 11.92 -10.31 -16.75
CA GLY A 200 11.41 -10.28 -15.38
C GLY A 200 10.12 -9.47 -15.27
N ARG A 201 10.01 -8.36 -16.01
CA ARG A 201 8.75 -7.59 -16.11
C ARG A 201 7.61 -8.42 -16.69
N GLN A 202 7.85 -9.15 -17.78
CA GLN A 202 6.81 -9.97 -18.42
C GLN A 202 6.34 -11.11 -17.50
N GLN A 203 7.27 -11.80 -16.85
CA GLN A 203 6.93 -12.83 -15.85
C GLN A 203 6.13 -12.25 -14.68
N PHE A 204 6.53 -11.07 -14.18
CA PHE A 204 5.80 -10.35 -13.14
C PHE A 204 4.36 -10.02 -13.58
N GLU A 205 4.16 -9.56 -14.82
CA GLU A 205 2.84 -9.26 -15.36
C GLU A 205 1.98 -10.52 -15.51
N THR A 206 2.55 -11.67 -15.87
CA THR A 206 1.85 -12.97 -15.83
C THR A 206 1.40 -13.31 -14.41
N VAL A 207 2.31 -13.19 -13.44
CA VAL A 207 2.03 -13.46 -12.02
C VAL A 207 0.95 -12.52 -11.48
N LEU A 208 0.99 -11.25 -11.88
CA LEU A 208 -0.01 -10.25 -11.49
C LEU A 208 -1.41 -10.59 -12.01
N SER A 209 -1.52 -11.14 -13.24
CA SER A 209 -2.80 -11.63 -13.77
C SER A 209 -3.33 -12.81 -12.95
N VAL A 210 -2.50 -13.80 -12.64
CA VAL A 210 -2.91 -14.96 -11.81
C VAL A 210 -3.26 -14.52 -10.38
N LEU A 211 -2.55 -13.53 -9.84
CA LEU A 211 -2.88 -12.94 -8.54
C LEU A 211 -4.22 -12.18 -8.60
N GLY A 212 -4.53 -11.52 -9.71
CA GLY A 212 -5.82 -10.86 -9.94
C GLY A 212 -7.00 -11.82 -9.90
N ASP A 213 -6.86 -12.99 -10.52
CA ASP A 213 -7.89 -14.03 -10.52
C ASP A 213 -8.02 -14.71 -9.15
N SER A 214 -6.90 -14.99 -8.49
CA SER A 214 -6.88 -15.69 -7.20
C SER A 214 -7.07 -14.82 -5.96
N GLY A 215 -7.03 -13.49 -6.14
CA GLY A 215 -7.23 -12.48 -5.12
C GLY A 215 -6.04 -12.21 -4.19
N ILE A 216 -6.03 -11.02 -3.58
CA ILE A 216 -5.05 -10.59 -2.57
C ILE A 216 -5.72 -10.28 -1.22
N GLY A 217 -5.08 -10.66 -0.13
CA GLY A 217 -5.60 -10.47 1.23
C GLY A 217 -6.24 -11.72 1.82
N ALA A 218 -7.13 -11.54 2.80
CA ALA A 218 -7.80 -12.63 3.51
C ALA A 218 -9.09 -13.09 2.80
N ASP A 219 -9.52 -14.32 3.09
CA ASP A 219 -10.82 -14.86 2.65
C ASP A 219 -10.97 -14.93 1.11
N ARG A 220 -9.84 -15.14 0.42
CA ARG A 220 -9.73 -15.34 -1.04
C ARG A 220 -10.59 -16.50 -1.54
N THR A 221 -10.70 -17.57 -0.75
CA THR A 221 -11.53 -18.75 -1.07
C THR A 221 -13.03 -18.44 -1.12
N SER A 222 -13.46 -17.33 -0.53
CA SER A 222 -14.83 -16.81 -0.62
C SER A 222 -14.97 -15.68 -1.65
N GLY A 223 -13.99 -15.55 -2.54
CA GLY A 223 -13.99 -14.61 -3.66
C GLY A 223 -13.45 -13.21 -3.34
N ASN A 224 -12.86 -12.97 -2.16
CA ASN A 224 -12.35 -11.65 -1.82
C ASN A 224 -11.01 -11.33 -2.52
N GLY A 225 -10.80 -10.05 -2.77
CA GLY A 225 -9.53 -9.49 -3.20
C GLY A 225 -9.21 -9.71 -4.67
N CYS A 226 -10.12 -10.28 -5.47
CA CYS A 226 -9.97 -10.40 -6.92
C CYS A 226 -9.96 -9.02 -7.58
N PHE A 227 -9.14 -8.87 -8.62
CA PHE A 227 -8.98 -7.63 -9.36
C PHE A 227 -8.58 -7.87 -10.81
N THR A 228 -8.86 -6.88 -11.64
CA THR A 228 -8.24 -6.74 -12.97
C THR A 228 -7.18 -5.64 -12.90
N TRP A 229 -6.21 -5.68 -13.83
CA TRP A 229 -5.15 -4.69 -13.85
C TRP A 229 -4.89 -4.14 -15.25
N ASN A 230 -4.38 -2.91 -15.31
CA ASN A 230 -3.85 -2.32 -16.53
C ASN A 230 -2.66 -1.40 -16.24
N LYS A 231 -1.85 -1.12 -17.26
CA LYS A 231 -0.78 -0.12 -17.16
C LYS A 231 -1.40 1.27 -16.99
N GLY A 232 -0.86 2.05 -16.07
CA GLY A 232 -1.19 3.47 -15.87
C GLY A 232 -0.10 4.38 -16.42
N GLN A 233 -0.39 5.68 -16.55
CA GLN A 233 0.68 6.65 -16.69
C GLN A 233 1.43 6.75 -15.36
N ILE A 234 2.74 6.92 -15.45
CA ILE A 234 3.56 7.18 -14.28
C ILE A 234 3.21 8.60 -13.82
N PRO A 235 2.80 8.80 -12.55
CA PRO A 235 2.63 10.14 -12.02
C PRO A 235 3.95 10.92 -12.13
N ASP A 236 3.91 12.24 -12.12
CA ASP A 236 5.09 13.11 -12.29
C ASP A 236 6.11 12.96 -11.13
N LEU A 237 6.84 11.85 -11.15
CA LEU A 237 7.69 11.34 -10.09
C LEU A 237 8.94 10.74 -10.71
N GLU A 238 10.07 11.01 -10.07
CA GLU A 238 11.36 10.46 -10.45
C GLU A 238 11.93 9.61 -9.31
N THR A 239 12.54 8.48 -9.67
CA THR A 239 13.24 7.64 -8.70
C THR A 239 14.43 8.39 -8.10
N ALA A 240 14.68 8.18 -6.81
CA ALA A 240 15.81 8.78 -6.11
C ALA A 240 16.85 7.71 -5.75
N ASP A 241 18.03 7.83 -6.35
CA ASP A 241 19.23 7.04 -5.99
C ASP A 241 20.18 7.83 -5.06
N GLN A 242 19.99 9.15 -4.96
CA GLN A 242 20.77 10.06 -4.13
C GLN A 242 19.94 11.28 -3.72
N GLY A 243 20.43 12.03 -2.73
CA GLY A 243 19.79 13.24 -2.25
C GLY A 243 18.50 12.99 -1.48
N LYS A 244 17.80 14.07 -1.13
CA LYS A 244 16.59 14.00 -0.32
C LYS A 244 15.51 13.21 -1.04
N ALA A 245 14.94 12.23 -0.34
CA ALA A 245 14.02 11.28 -0.94
C ALA A 245 12.88 10.93 0.01
N VAL A 246 11.73 10.55 -0.54
CA VAL A 246 10.64 9.96 0.24
C VAL A 246 10.37 8.52 -0.16
N ALA A 247 10.18 7.69 0.85
CA ALA A 247 9.84 6.29 0.73
C ALA A 247 8.38 6.12 0.30
N LEU A 248 8.16 5.43 -0.81
CA LEU A 248 6.86 4.93 -1.25
C LEU A 248 6.66 3.44 -0.94
N SER A 249 7.63 2.79 -0.31
CA SER A 249 7.52 1.42 0.24
C SER A 249 7.73 1.43 1.76
N LEU A 250 7.38 0.32 2.41
CA LEU A 250 7.90 0.03 3.74
C LEU A 250 9.39 -0.28 3.66
N VAL A 251 10.18 0.30 4.56
CA VAL A 251 11.64 0.15 4.54
C VAL A 251 12.15 -0.41 5.86
N ASN A 252 12.83 -1.55 5.82
CA ASN A 252 13.67 -2.01 6.92
C ASN A 252 15.12 -1.73 6.53
N PRO A 253 15.83 -0.82 7.23
CA PRO A 253 17.17 -0.41 6.82
C PRO A 253 18.13 -1.61 6.80
N ALA A 254 19.00 -1.67 5.80
CA ALA A 254 20.14 -2.56 5.79
C ALA A 254 21.17 -2.11 6.85
N PRO A 255 22.03 -3.01 7.35
CA PRO A 255 23.10 -2.61 8.27
C PRO A 255 23.98 -1.48 7.71
N GLY A 256 24.20 -1.45 6.39
CA GLY A 256 24.97 -0.40 5.71
C GLY A 256 24.29 0.98 5.72
N ASP A 257 22.96 1.03 5.81
CA ASP A 257 22.20 2.30 5.88
C ASP A 257 22.40 3.02 7.23
N CYS A 258 22.67 2.26 8.30
CA CYS A 258 22.68 2.73 9.69
C CYS A 258 24.01 3.38 10.11
N GLN A 259 24.54 4.31 9.31
CA GLN A 259 25.77 5.07 9.63
C GLN A 259 25.51 6.20 10.62
N THR A 260 26.53 6.74 11.30
CA THR A 260 26.34 7.89 12.20
C THR A 260 25.63 9.05 11.49
N GLY A 261 24.55 9.59 12.08
CA GLY A 261 23.81 10.72 11.53
C GLY A 261 22.82 10.40 10.39
N TRP A 262 22.64 9.13 9.99
CA TRP A 262 21.76 8.74 8.87
C TRP A 262 20.27 9.14 8.99
N LEU A 263 19.82 9.51 10.20
CA LEU A 263 18.46 10.01 10.46
C LEU A 263 18.40 11.53 10.68
N GLU A 264 19.51 12.23 10.59
CA GLU A 264 19.53 13.69 10.76
C GLU A 264 18.72 14.35 9.65
N GLY A 265 17.82 15.27 10.00
CA GLY A 265 16.93 15.94 9.03
C GLY A 265 15.81 15.05 8.46
N SER A 266 15.72 13.79 8.87
CA SER A 266 14.67 12.86 8.43
C SER A 266 13.34 13.11 9.14
N ALA A 267 12.22 12.88 8.45
CA ALA A 267 10.88 12.92 9.02
C ALA A 267 10.19 11.59 8.71
N TYR A 268 9.93 10.78 9.74
CA TYR A 268 9.52 9.40 9.53
C TYR A 268 8.56 8.90 10.61
N LYS A 269 7.91 7.78 10.31
CA LYS A 269 7.13 6.99 11.27
C LYS A 269 7.59 5.55 11.24
N LEU A 270 7.71 4.95 12.42
CA LEU A 270 7.97 3.51 12.55
C LEU A 270 6.65 2.74 12.66
N VAL A 271 6.57 1.63 11.95
CA VAL A 271 5.47 0.67 12.00
C VAL A 271 5.99 -0.72 12.34
N SER A 272 5.18 -1.48 13.06
CA SER A 272 5.46 -2.90 13.33
C SER A 272 4.70 -3.75 12.31
N ARG A 273 5.42 -4.64 11.61
CA ARG A 273 4.84 -5.55 10.63
C ARG A 273 4.96 -6.99 11.11
N GLY A 274 3.85 -7.70 11.09
CA GLY A 274 3.73 -9.11 11.48
C GLY A 274 2.83 -9.86 10.50
N GLY A 275 2.14 -10.88 10.98
CA GLY A 275 1.17 -11.66 10.20
C GLY A 275 1.52 -13.15 10.18
N TRP A 276 0.85 -13.88 9.30
CA TRP A 276 0.82 -15.34 9.30
C TRP A 276 1.46 -15.92 8.04
N ILE A 277 2.08 -17.09 8.17
CA ILE A 277 2.56 -17.89 7.04
C ILE A 277 1.33 -18.60 6.45
N GLY A 278 1.04 -18.31 5.18
CA GLY A 278 -0.16 -18.82 4.49
C GLY A 278 -0.27 -20.34 4.60
N GLY A 279 -1.48 -20.83 4.89
CA GLY A 279 -1.78 -22.27 4.98
C GLY A 279 -1.24 -22.99 6.21
N SER A 280 -0.39 -22.37 7.03
CA SER A 280 0.25 -23.05 8.18
C SER A 280 -0.37 -22.74 9.54
N GLY A 281 -1.09 -21.63 9.68
CA GLY A 281 -1.53 -21.13 10.99
C GLY A 281 -0.39 -20.64 11.89
N ILE A 282 0.84 -20.51 11.37
CA ILE A 282 2.03 -20.08 12.13
C ILE A 282 2.27 -18.58 11.96
N ARG A 283 2.59 -17.89 13.06
CA ARG A 283 2.89 -16.46 13.06
C ARG A 283 4.35 -16.19 12.68
N LYS A 284 4.59 -15.28 11.75
CA LYS A 284 5.94 -14.82 11.37
C LYS A 284 6.53 -13.94 12.47
N GLN A 285 7.86 -13.88 12.53
CA GLN A 285 8.53 -12.89 13.38
C GLN A 285 8.12 -11.46 13.00
N ARG A 286 7.92 -10.61 14.02
CA ARG A 286 7.58 -9.20 13.82
C ARG A 286 8.84 -8.38 13.58
N VAL A 287 8.73 -7.42 12.67
CA VAL A 287 9.83 -6.50 12.33
C VAL A 287 9.35 -5.06 12.37
N ARG A 288 10.25 -4.13 12.71
CA ARG A 288 9.97 -2.68 12.62
C ARG A 288 10.43 -2.14 11.27
N MET A 289 9.64 -1.29 10.66
CA MET A 289 9.92 -0.68 9.36
C MET A 289 9.59 0.82 9.41
N PHE A 290 10.24 1.62 8.57
CA PHE A 290 9.78 2.97 8.25
C PHE A 290 8.56 2.89 7.34
N ALA A 291 7.58 3.73 7.63
CA ALA A 291 6.33 3.82 6.88
C ALA A 291 6.49 4.62 5.58
N GLU A 292 5.56 4.42 4.67
CA GLU A 292 5.42 5.23 3.46
C GLU A 292 5.20 6.70 3.80
N GLY A 293 5.78 7.61 3.01
CA GLY A 293 5.82 9.04 3.30
C GLY A 293 6.98 9.46 4.22
N SER A 294 7.82 8.53 4.67
CA SER A 294 9.07 8.85 5.39
C SER A 294 10.08 9.52 4.47
N VAL A 295 10.66 10.61 4.94
CA VAL A 295 11.61 11.46 4.22
C VAL A 295 12.99 11.29 4.85
N PHE A 296 14.00 11.11 4.00
CA PHE A 296 15.40 10.97 4.39
C PHE A 296 16.29 11.87 3.53
N ASN A 297 17.46 12.25 4.04
CA ASN A 297 18.44 13.03 3.28
C ASN A 297 19.10 12.23 2.14
N CYS A 298 19.11 10.90 2.25
CA CYS A 298 19.55 9.97 1.22
C CYS A 298 18.60 8.76 1.24
N PRO A 299 18.28 8.18 0.07
CA PRO A 299 17.45 6.98 0.00
C PRO A 299 18.17 5.82 0.69
N LEU A 300 17.42 5.05 1.48
CA LEU A 300 17.93 3.86 2.15
C LEU A 300 17.87 2.67 1.17
N VAL A 301 18.86 1.79 1.23
CA VAL A 301 18.82 0.55 0.42
C VAL A 301 17.72 -0.37 0.93
N GLY A 302 17.64 -0.52 2.25
CA GLY A 302 16.78 -1.50 2.90
C GLY A 302 17.19 -2.94 2.63
N ARG A 303 16.41 -3.92 3.11
CA ARG A 303 16.76 -5.34 2.96
C ARG A 303 15.56 -6.28 2.88
N ILE A 304 15.82 -7.48 2.37
CA ILE A 304 14.96 -8.66 2.57
C ILE A 304 15.28 -9.25 3.95
N ILE A 305 14.25 -9.51 4.77
CA ILE A 305 14.40 -10.03 6.13
C ILE A 305 13.92 -11.48 6.19
N ASP A 306 14.72 -12.37 6.75
CA ASP A 306 14.27 -13.70 7.16
C ASP A 306 13.40 -13.56 8.42
N VAL A 307 12.12 -13.89 8.29
CA VAL A 307 11.10 -13.80 9.35
C VAL A 307 10.57 -15.19 9.75
N SER A 308 11.36 -16.22 9.45
CA SER A 308 11.06 -17.61 9.81
C SER A 308 10.96 -17.80 11.32
N VAL A 309 10.18 -18.80 11.74
CA VAL A 309 10.23 -19.34 13.10
C VAL A 309 10.99 -20.66 13.09
N ASP A 310 11.42 -21.11 14.28
CA ASP A 310 12.18 -22.34 14.42
C ASP A 310 11.43 -23.54 13.82
N ASN A 311 12.19 -24.48 13.23
CA ASN A 311 11.70 -25.74 12.66
C ASN A 311 10.76 -25.62 11.45
N LEU A 312 10.74 -24.49 10.73
CA LEU A 312 10.07 -24.43 9.44
C LEU A 312 10.87 -25.17 8.35
N PRO A 313 10.21 -25.93 7.46
CA PRO A 313 10.87 -26.63 6.36
C PRO A 313 11.45 -25.67 5.31
N GLN A 314 10.92 -24.46 5.22
CA GLN A 314 11.34 -23.44 4.27
C GLN A 314 11.47 -22.09 4.97
N LYS A 315 12.44 -21.28 4.52
CA LYS A 315 12.59 -19.91 4.98
C LYS A 315 11.47 -19.02 4.48
N VAL A 316 11.04 -18.08 5.33
CA VAL A 316 10.02 -17.10 5.02
C VAL A 316 10.64 -15.72 5.03
N PHE A 317 10.47 -15.00 3.94
CA PHE A 317 11.07 -13.69 3.77
C PHE A 317 10.02 -12.57 3.81
N ARG A 318 10.47 -11.37 4.18
CA ARG A 318 9.70 -10.14 4.08
C ARG A 318 10.52 -9.09 3.34
N ASP A 319 9.89 -8.44 2.37
CA ASP A 319 10.52 -7.37 1.60
C ASP A 319 10.45 -6.04 2.37
N GLY A 320 11.61 -5.51 2.74
CA GLY A 320 11.77 -4.18 3.33
C GLY A 320 12.75 -3.32 2.54
N ARG A 321 12.93 -3.59 1.24
CA ARG A 321 13.77 -2.77 0.35
C ARG A 321 13.11 -1.43 0.06
N GLY A 322 13.95 -0.41 -0.11
CA GLY A 322 13.52 0.95 -0.42
C GLY A 322 12.96 1.11 -1.83
N PHE A 323 11.81 1.75 -1.95
CA PHE A 323 11.32 2.36 -3.18
C PHE A 323 11.22 3.86 -2.93
N PHE A 324 12.16 4.63 -3.47
CA PHE A 324 12.32 6.06 -3.17
C PHE A 324 12.07 6.92 -4.40
N VAL A 325 11.43 8.06 -4.18
CA VAL A 325 11.26 9.13 -5.17
C VAL A 325 11.87 10.43 -4.66
N LYS A 326 12.25 11.32 -5.57
CA LYS A 326 12.89 12.60 -5.25
C LYS A 326 11.98 13.48 -4.38
N ALA A 327 12.58 14.24 -3.46
CA ALA A 327 11.88 15.09 -2.52
C ALA A 327 12.29 16.57 -2.68
N GLY A 328 11.93 17.17 -3.82
CA GLY A 328 12.29 18.56 -4.17
C GLY A 328 13.65 18.68 -4.80
#